data_AF-A0AAU3DM19-F1
#
_entry.id   AF-A0AAU3DM19-F1
#
_cell.length_a   1.000
_cell.length_b   1.000
_cell.length_c   1.000
_cell.angle_alpha   90.00
_cell.angle_beta   90.00
_cell.angle_gamma   90.00
#
_symmetry.space_group_name_H-M   'P 1'
#
loop_
_entity.id
_entity.type
_entity.pdbx_description
1 polymer ?
#
loop_
_entity_poly.entity_id
_entity_poly.type
_entity_poly.pdbx_seq_one_letter_code
_entity_poly.pdbx_strand_id
1 'polypeptide(L)'
;MNGRRQSDEPAEHRRFAHYLHALQYVTAADEADLLAAVLRDEDTTMATSAVSRHMDRRAAELLTAPAFTAWFQAISQVIDQHDFLTTRLHEWRLLRTLALGGPWAAGDLTAASDWLQRTAVSTPVVTAPDVLRLFAEHGRTRRVRNAAHHRLQHLKE
;
A
#
# COMPACT_ATOMS: atom_id res chain seq x y z
N MET A 1 -40.73 8.12 14.39
CA MET A 1 -40.25 8.18 12.99
C MET A 1 -39.17 9.25 12.89
N ASN A 2 -37.89 8.87 13.00
CA ASN A 2 -36.76 9.81 12.96
C ASN A 2 -36.02 9.67 11.62
N GLY A 3 -36.49 10.38 10.59
CA GLY A 3 -35.74 10.58 9.35
C GLY A 3 -34.71 11.69 9.54
N ARG A 4 -33.53 11.35 10.05
CA ARG A 4 -32.37 12.26 9.97
C ARG A 4 -31.98 12.39 8.50
N ARG A 5 -32.07 13.62 8.01
CA ARG A 5 -31.80 14.01 6.62
C ARG A 5 -30.38 13.62 6.23
N GLN A 6 -30.25 12.85 5.15
CA GLN A 6 -29.01 12.52 4.46
C GLN A 6 -28.41 13.73 3.70
N SER A 7 -28.61 14.97 4.16
CA SER A 7 -28.46 16.17 3.32
C SER A 7 -27.60 17.28 3.94
N ASP A 8 -26.46 16.95 4.53
CA ASP A 8 -25.47 17.95 4.97
C ASP A 8 -24.01 17.52 4.74
N GLU A 9 -23.80 16.42 4.02
CA GLU A 9 -22.44 15.94 3.74
C GLU A 9 -21.84 16.67 2.53
N PRO A 10 -20.64 17.30 2.67
CA PRO A 10 -19.95 17.94 1.57
C PRO A 10 -19.90 17.07 0.31
N ALA A 11 -20.01 17.70 -0.87
CA ALA A 11 -20.00 16.97 -2.13
C ALA A 11 -18.74 16.09 -2.30
N GLU A 12 -17.59 16.58 -1.83
CA GLU A 12 -16.32 15.85 -1.78
C GLU A 12 -16.42 14.54 -0.99
N HIS A 13 -17.03 14.55 0.21
CA HIS A 13 -17.16 13.35 1.04
C HIS A 13 -18.06 12.30 0.38
N ARG A 14 -19.13 12.73 -0.29
CA ARG A 14 -20.01 11.82 -1.04
C ARG A 14 -19.30 11.21 -2.24
N ARG A 15 -18.51 11.99 -2.99
CA ARG A 15 -17.67 11.48 -4.08
C ARG A 15 -16.62 10.49 -3.57
N PHE A 16 -15.94 10.83 -2.48
CA PHE A 16 -14.95 9.96 -1.86
C PHE A 16 -15.56 8.62 -1.43
N ALA A 17 -16.70 8.65 -0.72
CA ALA A 17 -17.41 7.45 -0.31
C ALA A 17 -17.86 6.60 -1.51
N HIS A 18 -18.33 7.25 -2.59
CA HIS A 18 -18.68 6.57 -3.82
C HIS A 18 -17.48 5.86 -4.46
N TYR A 19 -16.32 6.53 -4.55
CA TYR A 19 -15.09 5.93 -5.07
C TYR A 19 -14.61 4.75 -4.22
N LEU A 20 -14.62 4.88 -2.89
CA LEU A 20 -14.24 3.77 -2.02
C LEU A 20 -15.15 2.55 -2.22
N HIS A 21 -16.47 2.78 -2.37
CA HIS A 21 -17.42 1.70 -2.64
C HIS A 21 -17.18 1.07 -4.01
N ALA A 22 -17.04 1.87 -5.07
CA ALA A 22 -16.78 1.36 -6.42
C ALA A 22 -15.49 0.53 -6.48
N LEU A 23 -14.39 1.04 -5.90
CA LEU A 23 -13.09 0.36 -5.86
C LEU A 23 -13.10 -0.90 -4.97
N GLN A 24 -13.96 -0.96 -3.96
CA GLN A 24 -14.11 -2.15 -3.12
C GLN A 24 -14.64 -3.35 -3.92
N TYR A 25 -15.55 -3.12 -4.87
CA TYR A 25 -16.25 -4.17 -5.60
C TYR A 25 -15.85 -4.29 -7.07
N VAL A 26 -14.86 -3.51 -7.52
CA VAL A 26 -14.37 -3.56 -8.90
C VAL A 26 -13.80 -4.94 -9.23
N THR A 27 -14.08 -5.41 -10.45
CA THR A 27 -13.48 -6.66 -10.95
C THR A 27 -12.03 -6.42 -11.36
N ALA A 28 -11.23 -7.49 -11.44
CA ALA A 28 -9.85 -7.37 -11.91
C ALA A 28 -9.76 -6.88 -13.38
N ALA A 29 -10.80 -7.10 -14.19
CA ALA A 29 -10.85 -6.64 -15.56
C ALA A 29 -11.10 -5.13 -15.67
N ASP A 30 -11.94 -4.58 -14.80
CA ASP A 30 -12.35 -3.16 -14.83
C ASP A 30 -11.49 -2.27 -13.92
N GLU A 31 -10.58 -2.87 -13.14
CA GLU A 31 -9.81 -2.18 -12.10
C GLU A 31 -8.99 -1.01 -12.67
N ALA A 32 -8.25 -1.23 -13.75
CA ALA A 32 -7.40 -0.21 -14.36
C ALA A 32 -8.22 0.98 -14.89
N ASP A 33 -9.34 0.71 -15.56
CA ASP A 33 -10.21 1.74 -16.12
C ASP A 33 -10.90 2.56 -15.02
N LEU A 34 -11.34 1.91 -13.94
CA LEU A 34 -11.94 2.61 -12.81
C LEU A 34 -10.91 3.51 -12.11
N LEU A 35 -9.68 3.02 -11.90
CA LEU A 35 -8.61 3.84 -11.32
C LEU A 35 -8.32 5.06 -12.18
N ALA A 36 -8.19 4.88 -13.50
CA ALA A 36 -7.99 5.98 -14.43
C ALA A 36 -9.15 6.98 -14.40
N ALA A 37 -10.40 6.51 -14.23
CA ALA A 37 -11.56 7.39 -14.08
C ALA A 37 -11.53 8.20 -12.78
N VAL A 38 -11.18 7.57 -11.65
CA VAL A 38 -11.05 8.25 -10.35
C VAL A 38 -9.95 9.31 -10.39
N LEU A 39 -8.80 9.02 -11.00
CA LEU A 39 -7.66 9.94 -11.08
C LEU A 39 -7.90 11.18 -11.97
N ARG A 40 -8.99 11.19 -12.75
CA ARG A 40 -9.43 12.36 -13.52
C ARG A 40 -10.33 13.31 -12.73
N ASP A 41 -10.67 12.99 -11.48
CA ASP A 41 -11.43 13.91 -10.62
C ASP A 41 -10.64 15.20 -10.37
N GLU A 42 -11.37 16.32 -10.28
CA GLU A 42 -10.81 17.66 -10.04
C GLU A 42 -10.08 17.75 -8.69
N ASP A 43 -10.55 17.01 -7.69
CA ASP A 43 -9.89 16.90 -6.40
C ASP A 43 -8.84 15.78 -6.45
N THR A 44 -7.66 16.17 -6.92
CA THR A 44 -6.50 15.28 -7.05
C THR A 44 -6.07 14.65 -5.74
N THR A 45 -6.30 15.32 -4.60
CA THR A 45 -5.93 14.81 -3.27
C THR A 45 -6.88 13.71 -2.84
N MET A 46 -8.19 13.93 -3.00
CA MET A 46 -9.22 12.92 -2.75
C MET A 46 -9.04 11.70 -3.67
N ALA A 47 -8.86 11.93 -4.97
CA ALA A 47 -8.65 10.87 -5.96
C ALA A 47 -7.42 10.01 -5.63
N THR A 48 -6.27 10.65 -5.41
CA THR A 48 -5.02 9.96 -5.04
C THR A 48 -5.18 9.17 -3.75
N SER A 49 -5.91 9.72 -2.76
CA SER A 49 -6.16 9.03 -1.49
C SER A 49 -7.04 7.79 -1.67
N ALA A 50 -8.09 7.87 -2.49
CA ALA A 50 -8.97 6.74 -2.78
C ALA A 50 -8.21 5.61 -3.49
N VAL A 51 -7.42 5.97 -4.51
CA VAL A 51 -6.59 5.02 -5.28
C VAL A 51 -5.51 4.40 -4.41
N SER A 52 -4.77 5.18 -3.61
CA SER A 52 -3.74 4.64 -2.72
C SER A 52 -4.31 3.64 -1.73
N ARG A 53 -5.49 3.93 -1.16
CA ARG A 53 -6.15 3.03 -0.21
C ARG A 53 -6.56 1.71 -0.87
N HIS A 54 -7.11 1.77 -2.07
CA HIS A 54 -7.46 0.58 -2.83
C HIS A 54 -6.23 -0.24 -3.21
N MET A 55 -5.19 0.42 -3.71
CA MET A 55 -3.93 -0.20 -4.10
C MET A 55 -3.24 -0.89 -2.91
N ASP A 56 -3.22 -0.26 -1.74
CA ASP A 56 -2.66 -0.85 -0.53
C ASP A 56 -3.39 -2.15 -0.12
N ARG A 57 -4.72 -2.14 -0.19
CA ARG A 57 -5.52 -3.34 0.07
C ARG A 57 -5.21 -4.44 -0.95
N ARG A 58 -5.22 -4.10 -2.24
CA ARG A 58 -5.06 -5.09 -3.31
C ARG A 58 -3.65 -5.69 -3.35
N ALA A 59 -2.63 -4.85 -3.14
CA ALA A 59 -1.25 -5.31 -3.03
C ALA A 59 -1.04 -6.26 -1.85
N ALA A 60 -1.66 -5.98 -0.70
CA ALA A 60 -1.61 -6.86 0.46
C ALA A 60 -2.24 -8.23 0.17
N GLU A 61 -3.41 -8.26 -0.48
CA GLU A 61 -4.10 -9.50 -0.88
C GLU A 61 -3.28 -10.32 -1.88
N LEU A 62 -2.58 -9.66 -2.79
CA LEU A 62 -1.79 -10.30 -3.84
C LEU A 62 -0.33 -10.54 -3.45
N LEU A 63 0.10 -10.14 -2.24
CA LEU A 63 1.51 -9.98 -1.90
C LEU A 63 2.39 -11.17 -2.25
N THR A 64 1.89 -12.40 -2.07
CA THR A 64 2.57 -13.66 -2.43
C THR A 64 1.96 -14.37 -3.63
N ALA A 65 0.81 -13.90 -4.14
CA ALA A 65 0.10 -14.53 -5.25
C ALA A 65 0.83 -14.28 -6.60
N PRO A 66 0.87 -15.24 -7.54
CA PRO A 66 1.48 -15.04 -8.86
C PRO A 66 0.89 -13.86 -9.65
N ALA A 67 -0.41 -13.59 -9.45
CA ALA A 67 -1.14 -12.53 -10.13
C ALA A 67 -0.61 -11.10 -9.83
N PHE A 68 0.17 -10.90 -8.76
CA PHE A 68 0.74 -9.61 -8.43
C PHE A 68 1.56 -9.00 -9.58
N THR A 69 2.32 -9.80 -10.33
CA THR A 69 3.17 -9.28 -11.39
C THR A 69 2.33 -8.66 -12.51
N ALA A 70 1.29 -9.36 -12.96
CA ALA A 70 0.39 -8.85 -13.99
C ALA A 70 -0.38 -7.61 -13.50
N TRP A 71 -0.87 -7.66 -12.25
CA TRP A 71 -1.52 -6.53 -11.60
C TRP A 71 -0.59 -5.32 -11.51
N PHE A 72 0.64 -5.47 -11.01
CA PHE A 72 1.63 -4.40 -10.91
C PHE A 72 1.84 -3.71 -12.26
N GLN A 73 2.01 -4.47 -13.35
CA GLN A 73 2.23 -3.89 -14.69
C GLN A 73 1.01 -3.09 -15.17
N ALA A 74 -0.20 -3.63 -14.99
CA ALA A 74 -1.43 -2.94 -15.37
C ALA A 74 -1.60 -1.62 -14.58
N ILE A 75 -1.39 -1.65 -13.27
CA ILE A 75 -1.54 -0.46 -12.42
C ILE A 75 -0.44 0.56 -12.68
N SER A 76 0.81 0.14 -12.92
CA SER A 76 1.92 1.05 -13.26
C SER A 76 1.62 1.92 -14.49
N GLN A 77 0.89 1.41 -15.48
CA GLN A 77 0.50 2.18 -16.67
C GLN A 77 -0.57 3.24 -16.37
N VAL A 78 -1.42 3.00 -15.37
CA VAL A 78 -2.51 3.92 -15.00
C VAL A 78 -2.00 5.09 -14.15
N ILE A 79 -1.00 4.83 -13.31
CA ILE A 79 -0.53 5.79 -12.30
C ILE A 79 0.79 6.49 -12.68
N ASP A 80 1.28 6.31 -13.90
CA ASP A 80 2.61 6.75 -14.34
C ASP A 80 2.87 8.26 -14.12
N GLN A 81 1.82 9.08 -14.20
CA GLN A 81 1.84 10.52 -13.97
C GLN A 81 1.65 10.93 -12.49
N HIS A 82 1.52 9.97 -11.57
CA HIS A 82 1.25 10.20 -10.15
C HIS A 82 2.40 9.69 -9.28
N ASP A 83 3.44 10.52 -9.09
CA ASP A 83 4.68 10.19 -8.36
C ASP A 83 4.48 9.47 -7.02
N PHE A 84 3.51 9.95 -6.22
CA PHE A 84 3.19 9.33 -4.93
C PHE A 84 2.70 7.89 -5.09
N LEU A 85 1.79 7.65 -6.03
CA LEU A 85 1.23 6.32 -6.29
C LEU A 85 2.30 5.40 -6.89
N THR A 86 3.09 5.92 -7.83
CA THR A 86 4.21 5.19 -8.43
C THR A 86 5.20 4.74 -7.36
N THR A 87 5.60 5.65 -6.46
CA THR A 87 6.48 5.33 -5.31
C THR A 87 5.86 4.26 -4.42
N ARG A 88 4.58 4.41 -4.04
CA ARG A 88 3.89 3.42 -3.20
C ARG A 88 3.80 2.05 -3.87
N LEU A 89 3.55 1.98 -5.18
CA LEU A 89 3.50 0.71 -5.92
C LEU A 89 4.88 0.03 -5.95
N HIS A 90 5.95 0.79 -6.15
CA HIS A 90 7.32 0.28 -6.06
C HIS A 90 7.66 -0.25 -4.66
N GLU A 91 7.21 0.44 -3.62
CA GLU A 91 7.37 -0.02 -2.24
C GLU A 91 6.64 -1.35 -1.98
N TRP A 92 5.45 -1.56 -2.55
CA TRP A 92 4.78 -2.86 -2.52
C TRP A 92 5.55 -3.96 -3.25
N ARG A 93 6.19 -3.64 -4.37
CA ARG A 93 7.07 -4.59 -5.07
C ARG A 93 8.27 -4.98 -4.20
N LEU A 94 8.87 -4.03 -3.49
CA LEU A 94 9.96 -4.32 -2.55
C LEU A 94 9.48 -5.21 -1.40
N LEU A 95 8.32 -4.91 -0.80
CA LEU A 95 7.70 -5.76 0.22
C LEU A 95 7.46 -7.20 -0.29
N ARG A 96 7.00 -7.35 -1.54
CA ARG A 96 6.86 -8.66 -2.17
C ARG A 96 8.19 -9.39 -2.29
N THR A 97 9.25 -8.72 -2.73
CA THR A 97 10.60 -9.30 -2.79
C THR A 97 11.01 -9.86 -1.43
N LEU A 98 10.80 -9.10 -0.36
CA LEU A 98 11.09 -9.56 1.00
C LEU A 98 10.21 -10.75 1.43
N ALA A 99 8.91 -10.70 1.14
CA ALA A 99 7.95 -11.74 1.47
C ALA A 99 8.24 -13.07 0.75
N LEU A 100 8.84 -13.02 -0.44
CA LEU A 100 9.21 -14.19 -1.24
C LEU A 100 10.67 -14.64 -0.99
N GLY A 101 11.39 -14.01 -0.06
CA GLY A 101 12.79 -14.34 0.22
C GLY A 101 13.74 -13.97 -0.91
N GLY A 102 13.35 -13.03 -1.78
CA GLY A 102 14.20 -12.53 -2.86
C GLY A 102 15.33 -11.63 -2.36
N PRO A 103 16.32 -11.33 -3.23
CA PRO A 103 17.45 -10.48 -2.87
C PRO A 103 17.00 -9.03 -2.67
N TRP A 104 17.61 -8.34 -1.70
CA TRP A 104 17.35 -6.94 -1.38
C TRP A 104 18.66 -6.23 -1.04
N ALA A 105 18.74 -4.92 -1.32
CA ALA A 105 19.86 -4.10 -0.90
C ALA A 105 19.51 -3.32 0.38
N ALA A 106 20.46 -3.22 1.31
CA ALA A 106 20.26 -2.47 2.56
C ALA A 106 19.96 -0.98 2.31
N GLY A 107 20.53 -0.41 1.25
CA GLY A 107 20.26 0.97 0.83
C GLY A 107 18.79 1.19 0.46
N ASP A 108 18.19 0.26 -0.29
CA ASP A 108 16.78 0.35 -0.70
C ASP A 108 15.85 0.38 0.51
N LEU A 109 16.14 -0.45 1.52
CA LEU A 109 15.32 -0.53 2.74
C LEU A 109 15.50 0.66 3.67
N THR A 110 16.72 1.17 3.83
CA THR A 110 16.99 2.33 4.71
C THR A 110 16.52 3.65 4.09
N ALA A 111 16.56 3.78 2.76
CA ALA A 111 16.05 4.93 2.03
C ALA A 111 14.51 4.93 1.87
N ALA A 112 13.86 3.77 1.95
CA ALA A 112 12.41 3.65 1.80
C ALA A 112 11.61 4.46 2.82
N SER A 113 10.33 4.73 2.53
CA SER A 113 9.49 5.55 3.41
C SER A 113 9.23 4.89 4.76
N ASP A 114 8.87 5.70 5.76
CA ASP A 114 8.41 5.18 7.06
C ASP A 114 7.21 4.23 6.90
N TRP A 115 6.35 4.47 5.90
CA TRP A 115 5.26 3.56 5.59
C TRP A 115 5.80 2.17 5.18
N LEU A 116 6.77 2.08 4.26
CA LEU A 116 7.30 0.78 3.83
C LEU A 116 7.91 0.05 5.00
N GLN A 117 8.76 0.73 5.78
CA GLN A 117 9.46 0.10 6.88
C GLN A 117 8.48 -0.39 7.95
N ARG A 118 7.46 0.42 8.26
CA ARG A 118 6.40 0.04 9.19
C ARG A 118 5.56 -1.12 8.65
N THR A 119 5.26 -1.14 7.36
CA THR A 119 4.52 -2.26 6.74
C THR A 119 5.36 -3.53 6.77
N ALA A 120 6.64 -3.47 6.39
CA ALA A 120 7.55 -4.62 6.42
C ALA A 120 7.65 -5.25 7.82
N VAL A 121 7.83 -4.43 8.87
CA VAL A 121 7.87 -4.93 10.25
C VAL A 121 6.50 -5.35 10.77
N SER A 122 5.38 -5.00 10.14
CA SER A 122 4.03 -5.41 10.58
C SER A 122 3.49 -6.60 9.78
N THR A 123 4.03 -6.87 8.60
CA THR A 123 3.60 -7.95 7.71
C THR A 123 4.23 -9.29 8.14
N PRO A 124 3.43 -10.29 8.58
CA PRO A 124 3.96 -11.53 9.15
C PRO A 124 4.82 -12.35 8.18
N VAL A 125 4.50 -12.35 6.88
CA VAL A 125 5.24 -13.12 5.87
C VAL A 125 6.66 -12.59 5.61
N VAL A 126 6.96 -11.36 6.02
CA VAL A 126 8.34 -10.84 6.00
C VAL A 126 9.07 -11.37 7.24
N THR A 127 9.75 -12.50 7.11
CA THR A 127 10.38 -13.21 8.25
C THR A 127 11.91 -13.19 8.25
N ALA A 128 12.54 -12.61 7.21
CA ALA A 128 13.99 -12.58 7.09
C ALA A 128 14.65 -11.87 8.30
N PRO A 129 15.42 -12.59 9.15
CA PRO A 129 16.00 -12.00 10.37
C PRO A 129 16.94 -10.83 10.09
N ASP A 130 17.65 -10.86 8.95
CA ASP A 130 18.57 -9.79 8.54
C ASP A 130 17.85 -8.50 8.18
N VAL A 131 16.66 -8.58 7.58
CA VAL A 131 15.79 -7.42 7.31
C VAL A 131 15.33 -6.80 8.62
N LEU A 132 14.89 -7.64 9.57
CA LEU A 132 14.45 -7.16 10.89
C LEU A 132 15.61 -6.57 11.69
N ARG A 133 16.82 -7.15 11.60
CA ARG A 133 18.02 -6.59 12.23
C ARG A 133 18.36 -5.23 11.63
N LEU A 134 18.35 -5.10 10.31
CA LEU A 134 18.57 -3.83 9.63
C LEU A 134 17.58 -2.77 10.10
N PHE A 135 16.28 -3.08 10.16
CA PHE A 135 15.27 -2.13 10.64
C PHE A 135 15.38 -1.83 12.13
N ALA A 136 15.82 -2.78 12.97
CA ALA A 136 16.02 -2.53 14.39
C ALA A 136 17.15 -1.51 14.63
N GLU A 137 18.18 -1.54 13.81
CA GLU A 137 19.35 -0.65 13.91
C GLU A 137 19.13 0.69 13.19
N HIS A 138 18.64 0.64 11.95
CA HIS A 138 18.63 1.76 11.00
C HIS A 138 17.23 2.22 10.60
N GLY A 139 16.17 1.68 11.22
CA GLY A 139 14.80 2.10 10.96
C GLY A 139 14.63 3.59 11.16
N ARG A 140 13.87 4.25 10.27
CA ARG A 140 13.72 5.71 10.23
C ARG A 140 13.11 6.28 11.49
N THR A 141 12.17 5.56 12.09
CA THR A 141 11.49 5.98 13.30
C THR A 141 11.78 5.02 14.46
N ARG A 142 11.72 5.55 15.68
CA ARG A 142 11.84 4.74 16.90
C ARG A 142 10.79 3.62 16.94
N ARG A 143 9.59 3.87 16.42
CA ARG A 143 8.51 2.87 16.33
C ARG A 143 8.90 1.69 15.45
N VAL A 144 9.45 1.96 14.26
CA VAL A 144 9.96 0.91 13.35
C VAL A 144 11.07 0.11 14.04
N ARG A 145 12.07 0.79 14.62
CA ARG A 145 13.20 0.13 15.30
C ARG A 145 12.73 -0.81 16.41
N ASN A 146 11.83 -0.33 17.27
CA ASN A 146 11.29 -1.12 18.37
C ASN A 146 10.46 -2.32 17.90
N ALA A 147 9.60 -2.14 16.88
CA ALA A 147 8.78 -3.21 16.33
C ALA A 147 9.64 -4.30 15.68
N ALA A 148 10.69 -3.90 14.97
CA ALA A 148 11.65 -4.82 14.37
C ALA A 148 12.42 -5.61 15.44
N HIS A 149 12.89 -4.94 16.51
CA HIS A 149 13.56 -5.60 17.62
C HIS A 149 12.65 -6.64 18.29
N HIS A 150 11.40 -6.28 18.57
CA HIS A 150 10.42 -7.19 19.15
C HIS A 150 10.23 -8.42 18.27
N ARG A 151 9.95 -8.25 16.97
CA ARG A 151 9.80 -9.39 16.05
C ARG A 151 11.04 -10.27 15.95
N LEU A 152 12.23 -9.68 15.99
CA LEU A 152 13.48 -10.44 15.95
C LEU A 152 13.65 -11.33 17.19
N GLN A 153 13.15 -10.93 18.36
CA GLN A 153 13.17 -11.79 19.55
C GLN A 153 12.16 -12.94 19.41
N HIS A 154 10.95 -12.66 18.94
CA HIS A 154 9.91 -13.69 18.70
C HIS A 154 10.31 -14.75 17.66
N LEU A 155 11.27 -14.47 16.77
CA LEU A 155 11.78 -15.46 15.81
C LEU A 155 12.89 -16.35 16.37
N LYS A 156 13.46 -16.01 17.54
CA LYS A 156 14.53 -16.80 18.20
C LYS A 156 13.97 -17.80 19.22
N GLU A 157 12.72 -17.62 19.62
CA GLU A 157 11.95 -18.51 20.50
C GLU A 157 11.35 -19.66 19.71
#